data_AF-A0A3D1CTU1-F1
#
_entry.id   AF-A0A3D1CTU1-F1
#
_cell.length_a   1.000
_cell.length_b   1.000
_cell.length_c   1.000
_cell.angle_alpha   90.00
_cell.angle_beta   90.00
_cell.angle_gamma   90.00
#
_symmetry.space_group_name_H-M   'P 1'
#
loop_
_entity.id
_entity.type
_entity.pdbx_description
1 polymer ?
#
loop_
_entity_poly.entity_id
_entity_poly.type
_entity_poly.pdbx_seq_one_letter_code
_entity_poly.pdbx_strand_id
1 'polypeptide(L)'
;SVPKPASLVDSSEATPDQESLEAQNIFELLGASKGSDAEKEAFLDELQQVIWEDFVANDIPLLLTHDELAQVQEIQAKTTDLAKQQEEIVTFLEKLIPDLEDIMLEKALELKREMVNERLAGLRTHLAGQTDKLAKLNEAEQAMYQHKWRSVAQKLNALS
;
A
#
# COMPACT_ATOMS: atom_id res chain seq x y z
N SER A 1 -47.62 -27.19 -0.95
CA SER A 1 -47.32 -25.80 -0.58
C SER A 1 -45.87 -25.70 -0.20
N VAL A 2 -45.09 -24.93 -0.97
CA VAL A 2 -43.67 -24.66 -0.69
C VAL A 2 -43.62 -23.37 0.14
N PRO A 3 -42.88 -23.30 1.26
CA PRO A 3 -42.69 -22.04 1.94
C PRO A 3 -41.63 -21.21 1.19
N LYS A 4 -42.02 -19.96 0.93
CA LYS A 4 -41.25 -18.87 0.34
C LYS A 4 -39.94 -18.63 1.12
N PRO A 5 -38.79 -18.43 0.47
CA PRO A 5 -37.59 -18.02 1.19
C PRO A 5 -37.78 -16.59 1.71
N ALA A 6 -37.52 -16.41 3.00
CA ALA A 6 -37.43 -15.10 3.61
C ALA A 6 -36.23 -14.36 3.00
N SER A 7 -36.49 -13.20 2.41
CA SER A 7 -35.48 -12.19 2.14
C SER A 7 -34.82 -11.80 3.46
N LEU A 8 -33.54 -12.09 3.61
CA LEU A 8 -32.68 -11.37 4.53
C LEU A 8 -32.01 -10.27 3.72
N VAL A 9 -32.64 -9.10 3.74
CA VAL A 9 -31.95 -7.84 3.51
C VAL A 9 -31.51 -7.31 4.86
N ASP A 10 -30.27 -6.86 4.84
CA ASP A 10 -29.73 -5.72 5.56
C ASP A 10 -29.15 -5.95 6.96
N SER A 11 -27.84 -5.78 7.04
CA SER A 11 -27.13 -4.97 8.04
C SER A 11 -25.64 -5.01 7.70
N SER A 12 -25.21 -4.20 6.72
CA SER A 12 -23.77 -3.93 6.55
C SER A 12 -23.38 -2.86 7.57
N GLU A 13 -23.29 -3.27 8.83
CA GLU A 13 -22.54 -2.52 9.84
C GLU A 13 -21.09 -2.45 9.35
N ALA A 14 -20.61 -1.25 9.03
CA ALA A 14 -19.21 -1.03 8.78
C ALA A 14 -18.46 -1.36 10.08
N THR A 15 -17.82 -2.52 10.11
CA THR A 15 -16.87 -2.86 11.17
C THR A 15 -15.69 -1.88 11.10
N PRO A 16 -15.09 -1.48 12.25
CA PRO A 16 -13.92 -0.61 12.29
C PRO A 16 -12.76 -1.04 11.38
N ASP A 17 -12.70 -2.34 11.07
CA ASP A 17 -11.73 -2.98 10.21
C ASP A 17 -11.81 -2.54 8.73
N GLN A 18 -12.97 -2.06 8.27
CA GLN A 18 -13.19 -1.65 6.88
C GLN A 18 -12.61 -0.27 6.53
N GLU A 19 -12.19 0.52 7.52
CA GLU A 19 -11.65 1.86 7.34
C GLU A 19 -10.12 1.89 7.49
N SER A 20 -9.49 0.77 7.87
CA SER A 20 -8.03 0.64 7.99
C SER A 20 -7.33 0.77 6.62
N LEU A 21 -6.07 1.21 6.60
CA LEU A 21 -5.31 1.38 5.36
C LEU A 21 -4.97 0.03 4.72
N GLU A 22 -4.68 -0.92 5.59
CA GLU A 22 -4.41 -2.33 5.38
C GLU A 22 -5.54 -2.95 4.56
N ALA A 23 -6.80 -2.71 4.95
CA ALA A 23 -7.97 -3.27 4.29
C ALA A 23 -8.31 -2.64 2.93
N GLN A 24 -7.69 -1.51 2.57
CA GLN A 24 -8.03 -0.82 1.31
C GLN A 24 -7.28 -1.38 0.11
N ASN A 25 -7.96 -1.46 -1.02
CA ASN A 25 -7.31 -1.74 -2.30
C ASN A 25 -6.53 -0.50 -2.78
N ILE A 26 -5.23 -0.67 -3.13
CA ILE A 26 -4.38 0.43 -3.60
C ILE A 26 -4.95 1.10 -4.86
N PHE A 27 -5.53 0.34 -5.79
CA PHE A 27 -6.11 0.90 -7.02
C PHE A 27 -7.35 1.75 -6.75
N GLU A 28 -8.17 1.38 -5.77
CA GLU A 28 -9.28 2.22 -5.32
C GLU A 28 -8.76 3.52 -4.70
N LEU A 29 -7.74 3.44 -3.84
CA LEU A 29 -7.11 4.60 -3.21
C LEU A 29 -6.47 5.55 -4.22
N LEU A 30 -6.00 5.04 -5.36
CA LEU A 30 -5.37 5.82 -6.42
C LEU A 30 -6.31 6.21 -7.56
N GLY A 31 -7.56 5.71 -7.57
CA GLY A 31 -8.53 5.96 -8.65
C GLY A 31 -8.22 5.19 -9.94
N ALA A 32 -7.42 4.14 -9.83
CA ALA A 32 -6.94 3.31 -10.93
C ALA A 32 -7.72 1.98 -11.07
N SER A 33 -8.86 1.82 -10.40
CA SER A 33 -9.63 0.57 -10.39
C SER A 33 -10.05 0.05 -11.77
N LYS A 34 -10.14 0.96 -12.76
CA LYS A 34 -10.50 0.63 -14.14
C LYS A 34 -9.33 0.17 -15.01
N GLY A 35 -8.10 0.17 -14.47
CA GLY A 35 -6.94 -0.41 -15.15
C GLY A 35 -7.15 -1.89 -15.44
N SER A 36 -6.57 -2.35 -16.55
CA SER A 36 -6.51 -3.77 -16.88
C SER A 36 -5.69 -4.55 -15.86
N ASP A 37 -5.92 -5.86 -15.77
CA ASP A 37 -5.16 -6.70 -14.83
C ASP A 37 -3.66 -6.62 -15.13
N ALA A 38 -3.25 -6.59 -16.40
CA ALA A 38 -1.85 -6.45 -16.78
C ALA A 38 -1.21 -5.12 -16.31
N GLU A 39 -1.93 -4.00 -16.41
CA GLU A 39 -1.45 -2.71 -15.90
C GLU A 39 -1.35 -2.70 -14.37
N LYS A 40 -2.29 -3.36 -13.70
CA LYS A 40 -2.31 -3.50 -12.25
C LYS A 40 -1.13 -4.35 -11.76
N GLU A 41 -0.88 -5.49 -12.38
CA GLU A 41 0.25 -6.35 -12.04
C GLU A 41 1.58 -5.64 -12.28
N ALA A 42 1.76 -5.00 -13.44
CA ALA A 42 3.00 -4.24 -13.72
C ALA A 42 3.24 -3.12 -12.69
N PHE A 43 2.19 -2.43 -12.27
CA PHE A 43 2.28 -1.44 -11.19
C PHE A 43 2.66 -2.06 -9.84
N LEU A 44 2.12 -3.22 -9.49
CA LEU A 44 2.49 -3.92 -8.24
C LEU A 44 3.93 -4.41 -8.27
N ASP A 45 4.41 -4.90 -9.41
CA ASP A 45 5.80 -5.30 -9.60
C ASP A 45 6.75 -4.11 -9.41
N GLU A 46 6.44 -2.96 -10.01
CA GLU A 46 7.20 -1.72 -9.84
C GLU A 46 7.23 -1.28 -8.36
N LEU A 47 6.08 -1.31 -7.67
CA LEU A 47 6.01 -0.99 -6.26
C LEU A 47 6.84 -1.93 -5.39
N GLN A 48 6.74 -3.24 -5.62
CA GLN A 48 7.52 -4.22 -4.89
C GLN A 48 9.03 -3.99 -5.09
N GLN A 49 9.44 -3.67 -6.32
CA GLN A 49 10.84 -3.37 -6.61
C GLN A 49 11.32 -2.12 -5.87
N VAL A 50 10.53 -1.04 -5.84
CA VAL A 50 10.90 0.19 -5.12
C VAL A 50 11.04 -0.07 -3.61
N ILE A 51 10.09 -0.78 -3.01
CA ILE A 51 10.15 -1.16 -1.59
C ILE A 51 11.40 -1.99 -1.32
N TRP A 52 11.69 -2.96 -2.20
CA TRP A 52 12.86 -3.83 -2.05
C TRP A 52 14.18 -3.06 -2.12
N GLU A 53 14.33 -2.18 -3.12
CA GLU A 53 15.55 -1.39 -3.30
C GLU A 53 15.79 -0.45 -2.11
N ASP A 54 14.75 0.22 -1.62
CA ASP A 54 14.83 1.04 -0.41
C ASP A 54 15.23 0.20 0.80
N PHE A 55 14.56 -0.95 1.01
CA PHE A 55 14.82 -1.83 2.13
C PHE A 55 16.27 -2.31 2.18
N VAL A 56 16.81 -2.73 1.04
CA VAL A 56 18.19 -3.20 0.93
C VAL A 56 19.19 -2.06 1.13
N ALA A 57 18.93 -0.89 0.56
CA ALA A 57 19.87 0.22 0.58
C ALA A 57 19.91 0.92 1.95
N ASN A 58 18.75 1.07 2.60
CA ASN A 58 18.59 1.98 3.72
C ASN A 58 18.31 1.25 5.05
N ASP A 59 17.54 0.16 5.05
CA ASP A 59 17.12 -0.48 6.31
C ASP A 59 18.02 -1.64 6.72
N ILE A 60 18.38 -2.54 5.79
CA ILE A 60 19.27 -3.67 6.09
C ILE A 60 20.56 -3.22 6.80
N PRO A 61 21.25 -2.14 6.39
CA PRO A 61 22.46 -1.67 7.08
C PRO A 61 22.24 -1.19 8.52
N LEU A 62 21.00 -0.83 8.88
CA LEU A 62 20.62 -0.39 10.23
C LEU A 62 20.19 -1.57 11.12
N LEU A 63 19.72 -2.66 10.51
CA LEU A 63 19.20 -3.84 11.19
C LEU A 63 20.29 -4.90 11.44
N LEU A 64 21.37 -4.89 10.66
CA LEU A 64 22.41 -5.90 10.69
C LEU A 64 23.74 -5.39 11.26
N THR A 65 24.51 -6.30 11.83
CA THR A 65 25.93 -6.09 12.10
C THR A 65 26.75 -6.10 10.81
N HIS A 66 28.01 -5.67 10.90
CA HIS A 66 28.92 -5.65 9.75
C HIS A 66 29.11 -7.03 9.10
N ASP A 67 29.26 -8.08 9.91
CA ASP A 67 29.48 -9.45 9.42
C ASP A 67 28.22 -10.03 8.78
N GLU A 68 27.04 -9.69 9.28
CA GLU A 68 25.75 -10.09 8.69
C GLU A 68 25.49 -9.35 7.38
N LEU A 69 25.83 -8.05 7.31
CA LEU A 69 25.73 -7.26 6.09
C LEU A 69 26.66 -7.81 4.98
N ALA A 70 27.87 -8.26 5.34
CA ALA A 70 28.78 -8.91 4.40
C ALA A 70 28.16 -10.18 3.79
N GLN A 71 27.41 -10.96 4.57
CA GLN A 71 26.70 -12.14 4.05
C GLN A 71 25.58 -11.77 3.07
N VAL A 72 24.84 -10.68 3.33
CA VAL A 72 23.86 -10.16 2.37
C VAL A 72 24.54 -9.77 1.05
N GLN A 73 25.68 -9.09 1.12
CA GLN A 73 26.45 -8.71 -0.08
C GLN A 73 26.98 -9.93 -0.84
N GLU A 74 27.38 -10.99 -0.13
CA GLU A 74 27.77 -12.26 -0.76
C GLU A 74 26.59 -12.92 -1.48
N ILE A 75 25.39 -12.90 -0.89
CA ILE A 75 24.18 -13.39 -1.56
C ILE A 75 23.93 -12.58 -2.84
N GLN A 76 24.07 -11.26 -2.76
CA GLN A 76 23.90 -10.39 -3.92
C GLN A 76 24.88 -10.71 -5.05
N ALA A 77 26.14 -11.04 -4.72
CA ALA A 77 27.17 -11.36 -5.69
C ALA A 77 27.04 -12.77 -6.31
N LYS A 78 26.29 -13.69 -5.70
CA LYS A 78 26.18 -15.10 -6.13
C LYS A 78 25.33 -15.30 -7.38
N THR A 79 24.37 -14.41 -7.64
CA THR A 79 23.41 -14.58 -8.74
C THR A 79 22.95 -13.24 -9.29
N THR A 80 22.71 -13.17 -10.60
CA THR A 80 22.06 -12.04 -11.27
C THR A 80 20.55 -12.23 -11.42
N ASP A 81 20.04 -13.41 -11.06
CA ASP A 81 18.60 -13.67 -10.95
C ASP A 81 18.06 -12.94 -9.71
N LEU A 82 17.36 -11.82 -9.94
CA LEU A 82 16.84 -10.96 -8.89
C LEU A 82 15.81 -11.67 -8.01
N ALA A 83 14.94 -12.50 -8.59
CA ALA A 83 13.90 -13.17 -7.80
C ALA A 83 14.53 -14.16 -6.81
N LYS A 84 15.51 -14.94 -7.29
CA LYS A 84 16.28 -15.85 -6.44
C LYS A 84 17.12 -15.09 -5.40
N GLN A 85 17.73 -13.98 -5.79
CA GLN A 85 18.51 -13.13 -4.88
C GLN A 85 17.64 -12.60 -3.73
N GLN A 86 16.45 -12.08 -4.05
CA GLN A 86 15.47 -11.59 -3.08
C GLN A 86 15.06 -12.68 -2.10
N GLU A 87 14.69 -13.86 -2.61
CA GLU A 87 14.29 -15.01 -1.79
C GLU A 87 15.40 -15.43 -0.80
N GLU A 88 16.65 -15.52 -1.27
CA GLU A 88 17.78 -15.91 -0.42
C GLU A 88 18.08 -14.85 0.67
N ILE A 89 17.97 -13.56 0.34
CA ILE A 89 18.17 -12.46 1.31
C ILE A 89 17.03 -12.46 2.34
N VAL A 90 15.78 -12.56 1.92
CA VAL A 90 14.62 -12.61 2.85
C VAL A 90 14.78 -13.80 3.80
N THR A 91 15.07 -14.99 3.28
CA THR A 91 15.29 -16.20 4.08
C THR A 91 16.44 -16.04 5.09
N PHE A 92 17.46 -15.25 4.75
CA PHE A 92 18.56 -14.95 5.65
C PHE A 92 18.11 -13.99 6.76
N LEU A 93 17.43 -12.91 6.39
CA LEU A 93 16.95 -11.88 7.31
C LEU A 93 15.92 -12.41 8.30
N GLU A 94 15.01 -13.30 7.89
CA GLU A 94 14.00 -13.92 8.78
C GLU A 94 14.64 -14.68 9.96
N LYS A 95 15.88 -15.16 9.82
CA LYS A 95 16.60 -15.84 10.90
C LYS A 95 17.19 -14.87 11.92
N LEU A 96 17.41 -13.62 11.51
CA LEU A 96 18.08 -12.59 12.30
C LEU A 96 17.10 -11.59 12.89
N ILE A 97 16.01 -11.31 12.17
CA ILE A 97 15.02 -10.29 12.46
C ILE A 97 13.67 -10.97 12.72
N PRO A 98 13.30 -11.18 14.01
CA PRO A 98 12.08 -11.90 14.39
C PRO A 98 10.78 -11.31 13.83
N ASP A 99 10.74 -10.00 13.61
CA ASP A 99 9.54 -9.24 13.20
C ASP A 99 9.70 -8.66 11.78
N LEU A 100 10.46 -9.35 10.90
CA LEU A 100 10.76 -8.86 9.55
C LEU A 100 9.49 -8.63 8.72
N GLU A 101 8.52 -9.55 8.79
CA GLU A 101 7.26 -9.46 8.04
C GLU A 101 6.47 -8.20 8.45
N ASP A 102 6.42 -7.91 9.75
CA ASP A 102 5.73 -6.72 10.27
C ASP A 102 6.43 -5.43 9.81
N ILE A 103 7.77 -5.39 9.83
CA ILE A 103 8.55 -4.25 9.31
C ILE A 103 8.25 -4.01 7.82
N MET A 104 8.22 -5.08 7.03
CA MET A 104 7.92 -5.00 5.59
C MET A 104 6.48 -4.56 5.33
N LEU A 105 5.53 -5.05 6.13
CA LEU A 105 4.13 -4.63 6.07
C LEU A 105 3.99 -3.14 6.41
N GLU A 106 4.61 -2.66 7.49
CA GLU A 106 4.60 -1.25 7.88
C GLU A 106 5.11 -0.35 6.76
N LYS A 107 6.20 -0.74 6.08
CA LYS A 107 6.72 -0.03 4.91
C LYS A 107 5.76 -0.01 3.74
N ALA A 108 5.13 -1.14 3.42
CA ALA A 108 4.14 -1.19 2.36
C ALA A 108 2.95 -0.26 2.64
N LEU A 109 2.54 -0.16 3.91
CA LEU A 109 1.48 0.75 4.35
C LEU A 109 1.92 2.22 4.32
N GLU A 110 3.16 2.51 4.70
CA GLU A 110 3.76 3.84 4.58
C GLU A 110 3.78 4.29 3.12
N LEU A 111 4.32 3.47 2.21
CA LEU A 111 4.33 3.78 0.77
C LEU A 111 2.91 3.99 0.24
N LYS A 112 1.97 3.10 0.58
CA LYS A 112 0.55 3.27 0.19
C LYS A 112 -0.01 4.61 0.66
N ARG A 113 0.33 5.07 1.87
CA ARG A 113 -0.06 6.39 2.39
C ARG A 113 0.60 7.52 1.62
N GLU A 114 1.89 7.43 1.35
CA GLU A 114 2.63 8.43 0.57
C GLU A 114 2.04 8.62 -0.82
N MET A 115 1.70 7.53 -1.51
CA MET A 115 1.07 7.62 -2.83
C MET A 115 -0.29 8.34 -2.79
N VAL A 116 -1.08 8.14 -1.73
CA VAL A 116 -2.33 8.87 -1.54
C VAL A 116 -2.07 10.35 -1.26
N ASN A 117 -1.03 10.68 -0.50
CA ASN A 117 -0.61 12.08 -0.29
C ASN A 117 -0.20 12.75 -1.61
N GLU A 118 0.55 12.05 -2.46
CA GLU A 118 0.92 12.56 -3.79
C GLU A 118 -0.32 12.77 -4.67
N ARG A 119 -1.28 11.84 -4.65
CA ARG A 119 -2.56 12.02 -5.33
C ARG A 119 -3.32 13.25 -4.81
N LEU A 120 -3.38 13.45 -3.50
CA LEU A 120 -4.00 14.63 -2.88
C LEU A 120 -3.33 15.93 -3.35
N ALA A 121 -2.01 15.98 -3.37
CA ALA A 121 -1.24 17.13 -3.84
C ALA A 121 -1.49 17.43 -5.33
N GLY A 122 -1.52 16.38 -6.17
CA GLY A 122 -1.86 16.49 -7.59
C GLY A 122 -3.27 17.02 -7.82
N LEU A 123 -4.27 16.46 -7.12
CA LEU A 123 -5.67 16.92 -7.20
C LEU A 123 -5.82 18.36 -6.71
N ARG A 124 -5.13 18.75 -5.63
CA ARG A 124 -5.16 20.12 -5.11
C ARG A 124 -4.69 21.13 -6.16
N THR A 125 -3.62 20.78 -6.87
CA THR A 125 -3.08 21.60 -7.97
C THR A 125 -4.06 21.64 -9.14
N HIS A 126 -4.61 20.49 -9.54
CA HIS A 126 -5.53 20.39 -10.68
C HIS A 126 -6.87 21.11 -10.44
N LEU A 127 -7.36 21.11 -9.20
CA LEU A 127 -8.64 21.70 -8.82
C LEU A 127 -8.53 23.18 -8.40
N ALA A 128 -7.39 23.82 -8.66
CA ALA A 128 -7.20 25.24 -8.36
C ALA A 128 -8.34 26.10 -8.93
N GLY A 129 -8.97 26.92 -8.08
CA GLY A 129 -10.09 27.77 -8.45
C GLY A 129 -11.47 27.10 -8.46
N GLN A 130 -11.57 25.78 -8.23
CA GLN A 130 -12.84 25.06 -8.10
C GLN A 130 -13.22 24.90 -6.62
N THR A 131 -13.73 25.97 -6.00
CA THR A 131 -14.00 26.06 -4.55
C THR A 131 -14.78 24.85 -4.01
N ASP A 132 -15.85 24.43 -4.67
CA ASP A 132 -16.68 23.30 -4.22
C ASP A 132 -15.94 21.96 -4.26
N LYS A 133 -15.06 21.76 -5.25
CA LYS A 133 -14.25 20.54 -5.36
C LYS A 133 -13.07 20.56 -4.39
N LEU A 134 -12.48 21.73 -4.14
CA LEU A 134 -11.45 21.91 -3.11
C LEU A 134 -12.00 21.64 -1.70
N ALA A 135 -13.23 22.05 -1.42
CA ALA A 135 -13.89 21.73 -0.15
C ALA A 135 -14.01 20.22 0.05
N LYS A 136 -14.47 19.48 -0.97
CA LYS A 136 -14.54 18.00 -0.94
C LYS A 136 -13.16 17.34 -0.83
N LEU A 137 -12.12 17.92 -1.44
CA LEU A 137 -10.75 17.45 -1.30
C LEU A 137 -10.25 17.60 0.15
N ASN A 138 -10.58 18.71 0.81
CA ASN A 138 -10.25 18.91 2.22
C ASN A 138 -11.01 17.94 3.14
N GLU A 139 -12.24 17.55 2.81
CA GLU A 139 -12.94 16.48 3.54
C GLU A 139 -12.24 15.12 3.39
N ALA A 140 -11.67 14.83 2.22
CA ALA A 140 -10.88 13.61 2.02
C ALA A 140 -9.61 13.62 2.88
N GLU A 141 -8.89 14.74 2.88
CA GLU A 141 -7.71 14.94 3.74
C GLU A 141 -8.06 14.84 5.23
N GLN A 142 -9.20 15.40 5.65
CA GLN A 142 -9.69 15.25 7.02
C GLN A 142 -10.03 13.81 7.38
N ALA A 143 -10.65 13.05 6.47
CA ALA A 143 -10.92 11.63 6.67
C ALA A 143 -9.63 10.82 6.82
N MET A 144 -8.58 11.19 6.08
CA MET A 144 -7.25 10.59 6.19
C MET A 144 -6.63 10.79 7.58
N TYR A 145 -6.71 12.00 8.15
CA TYR A 145 -6.27 12.27 9.53
C TYR A 145 -7.08 11.52 10.59
N GLN A 146 -8.29 11.08 10.25
CA GLN A 146 -9.13 10.25 11.11
C GLN A 146 -8.93 8.74 10.89
N HIS A 147 -7.95 8.35 10.06
CA HIS A 147 -7.70 6.97 9.65
C HIS A 147 -8.93 6.29 9.02
N LYS A 148 -9.74 7.07 8.26
CA LYS A 148 -10.93 6.57 7.54
C LYS A 148 -10.63 6.37 6.07
N TRP A 149 -9.83 5.36 5.74
CA TRP A 149 -9.23 5.19 4.43
C TRP A 149 -10.20 4.76 3.33
N ARG A 150 -11.27 4.05 3.66
CA ARG A 150 -12.34 3.77 2.70
C ARG A 150 -13.06 5.06 2.34
N SER A 151 -13.35 5.89 3.35
CA SER A 151 -13.93 7.21 3.15
C SER A 151 -13.02 8.12 2.32
N VAL A 152 -11.70 8.05 2.50
CA VAL A 152 -10.71 8.75 1.65
C VAL A 152 -10.87 8.32 0.20
N ALA A 153 -10.79 7.02 -0.10
CA ALA A 153 -10.90 6.50 -1.47
C ALA A 153 -12.18 6.98 -2.17
N GLN A 154 -13.32 6.86 -1.50
CA GLN A 154 -14.62 7.29 -2.04
C GLN A 154 -14.66 8.78 -2.37
N LYS A 155 -14.13 9.63 -1.48
CA LYS A 155 -14.12 11.08 -1.69
C LYS A 155 -13.18 11.47 -2.83
N LEU A 156 -11.99 10.88 -2.91
CA LEU A 156 -11.04 11.15 -3.99
C LEU A 156 -11.56 10.69 -5.34
N ASN A 157 -12.20 9.52 -5.40
CA ASN A 157 -12.77 8.99 -6.64
C ASN A 157 -13.99 9.79 -7.12
N ALA A 158 -14.68 10.50 -6.24
CA ALA A 158 -15.76 11.42 -6.60
C ALA A 158 -15.28 12.78 -7.15
N LEU A 159 -13.96 13.05 -7.07
CA LEU A 159 -13.34 14.28 -7.59
C LEU A 159 -12.70 14.09 -8.97
N SER A 160 -12.52 12.84 -9.38
CA SER A 160 -11.90 12.42 -10.64
C SER A 160 -12.90 12.45 -11.80
#